data_AF-A0A5K7YJB8-F1
#
_entry.id   AF-A0A5K7YJB8-F1
#
_cell.length_a   1.000
_cell.length_b   1.000
_cell.length_c   1.000
_cell.angle_alpha   90.00
_cell.angle_beta   90.00
_cell.angle_gamma   90.00
#
_symmetry.space_group_name_H-M   'P 1'
#
loop_
_entity.id
_entity.type
_entity.pdbx_description
1 polymer ?
#
loop_
_entity_poly.entity_id
_entity_poly.type
_entity_poly.pdbx_seq_one_letter_code
_entity_poly.pdbx_strand_id
1 'polypeptide(L)'
;MMPALWTKETVAMRIRVIVFIAAVVMTGCVHLDIQKNIDALGRIEPGDTQAAVFETMGPPDLRNDINDRRFVVFYQTKTGKADGTTPLTALCTPIAFENGKVVEVGNDLTDQWTREEEERQRQAEIAEKARREAKMAELARQRAETERRDKIAALEKKVKPVPVSNAALNLKLYRQLRDLDPDNSRYQKKVAFYEERLVRQKKARQDRAARKAKERQRREWEQARDTRNKQLRHYTGNGTAEMAVHDMGSGSLYVWVKNVSQQIITTHPDYFTLLDSDRNPARCEISDSLDSVLEPGGISHGKIDFSREVQPGELIFQNRESGRISKLFQ
;
A
#
# COMPACT_ATOMS: atom_id res chain seq x y z
N MET A 1 129.37 38.20 -19.10
CA MET A 1 128.48 38.04 -17.93
C MET A 1 127.29 38.95 -18.17
N MET A 2 126.09 38.39 -18.41
CA MET A 2 124.84 39.06 -18.86
C MET A 2 124.94 39.94 -20.14
N PRO A 3 123.84 40.35 -20.83
CA PRO A 3 122.40 40.04 -20.69
C PRO A 3 121.67 39.74 -22.04
N ALA A 4 120.32 39.58 -21.97
CA ALA A 4 119.30 40.07 -22.93
C ALA A 4 119.13 39.35 -24.28
N LEU A 5 117.96 39.22 -24.94
CA LEU A 5 116.60 39.78 -24.81
C LEU A 5 115.65 39.04 -25.80
N TRP A 6 114.37 38.90 -25.43
CA TRP A 6 113.12 39.03 -26.24
C TRP A 6 112.91 38.39 -27.64
N THR A 7 111.75 37.72 -27.82
CA THR A 7 110.59 38.08 -28.71
C THR A 7 109.55 36.94 -28.67
N LYS A 8 108.29 37.11 -28.23
CA LYS A 8 107.11 37.88 -28.71
C LYS A 8 106.33 37.27 -29.91
N GLU A 9 105.11 36.83 -29.58
CA GLU A 9 103.84 37.24 -30.22
C GLU A 9 103.73 37.13 -31.75
N THR A 10 103.35 35.98 -32.30
CA THR A 10 102.81 35.94 -33.70
C THR A 10 101.79 34.84 -33.99
N VAL A 11 101.66 33.79 -33.17
CA VAL A 11 100.78 32.64 -33.51
C VAL A 11 99.33 32.79 -32.99
N ALA A 12 99.10 33.61 -31.96
CA ALA A 12 97.77 33.78 -31.35
C ALA A 12 96.75 34.59 -32.20
N MET A 13 97.20 35.27 -33.26
CA MET A 13 96.35 36.17 -34.05
C MET A 13 95.61 35.46 -35.21
N ARG A 14 96.15 34.35 -35.76
CA ARG A 14 95.54 33.64 -36.91
C ARG A 14 94.39 32.71 -36.53
N ILE A 15 94.43 32.11 -35.33
CA ILE A 15 93.35 31.25 -34.83
C ILE A 15 92.11 32.07 -34.46
N ARG A 16 92.29 33.31 -33.97
CA ARG A 16 91.16 34.20 -33.66
C ARG A 16 90.39 34.67 -34.91
N VAL A 17 91.06 34.84 -36.06
CA VAL A 17 90.41 35.27 -37.31
C VAL A 17 89.57 34.15 -37.95
N ILE A 18 90.04 32.90 -37.92
CA ILE A 18 89.29 31.76 -38.48
C ILE A 18 88.03 31.45 -37.65
N VAL A 19 88.13 31.56 -36.31
CA VAL A 19 86.96 31.41 -35.42
C VAL A 19 85.95 32.54 -35.61
N PHE A 20 86.40 33.78 -35.91
CA PHE A 20 85.51 34.91 -36.18
C PHE A 20 84.76 34.77 -37.53
N ILE A 21 85.41 34.29 -38.58
CA ILE A 21 84.78 34.09 -39.90
C ILE A 21 83.75 32.95 -39.84
N ALA A 22 84.05 31.84 -39.15
CA ALA A 22 83.10 30.74 -38.96
C ALA A 22 81.88 31.17 -38.13
N ALA A 23 82.07 32.01 -37.11
CA ALA A 23 80.96 32.57 -36.32
C ALA A 23 80.05 33.48 -37.17
N VAL A 24 80.61 34.31 -38.06
CA VAL A 24 79.82 35.20 -38.94
C VAL A 24 79.03 34.43 -40.00
N VAL A 25 79.60 33.37 -40.59
CA VAL A 25 78.91 32.53 -41.58
C VAL A 25 77.76 31.74 -40.93
N MET A 26 77.93 31.27 -39.69
CA MET A 26 76.87 30.53 -38.97
C MET A 26 75.71 31.44 -38.51
N THR A 27 75.98 32.71 -38.18
CA THR A 27 74.91 33.66 -37.82
C THR A 27 74.12 34.22 -39.02
N GLY A 28 74.69 34.19 -40.23
CA GLY A 28 74.05 34.73 -41.43
C GLY A 28 72.91 33.86 -42.00
N CYS A 29 72.93 32.55 -41.76
CA CYS A 29 71.91 31.64 -42.30
C CYS A 29 70.54 31.81 -41.63
N VAL A 30 70.51 32.11 -40.32
CA VAL A 30 69.25 32.19 -39.55
C VAL A 30 68.36 33.37 -39.98
N HIS A 31 68.94 34.46 -40.49
CA HIS A 31 68.14 35.62 -40.96
C HIS A 31 67.51 35.40 -42.34
N LEU A 32 68.11 34.57 -43.19
CA LEU A 32 67.57 34.28 -44.52
C LEU A 32 66.29 33.41 -44.44
N ASP A 33 66.26 32.45 -43.53
CA ASP A 33 65.10 31.56 -43.34
C ASP A 33 63.88 32.32 -42.81
N ILE A 34 64.07 33.29 -41.90
CA ILE A 34 62.97 34.12 -41.37
C ILE A 34 62.35 34.99 -42.46
N GLN A 35 63.17 35.66 -43.28
CA GLN A 35 62.65 36.49 -44.37
C GLN A 35 61.90 35.66 -45.41
N LYS A 36 62.41 34.47 -45.73
CA LYS A 36 61.75 33.50 -46.62
C LYS A 36 60.38 33.08 -46.06
N ASN A 37 60.30 32.77 -44.77
CA ASN A 37 59.03 32.43 -44.12
C ASN A 37 58.03 33.58 -44.17
N ILE A 38 58.46 34.84 -43.94
CA ILE A 38 57.58 36.02 -44.04
C ILE A 38 57.00 36.15 -45.46
N ASP A 39 57.86 36.08 -46.49
CA ASP A 39 57.45 36.24 -47.88
C ASP A 39 56.54 35.10 -48.37
N ALA A 40 56.81 33.87 -47.91
CA ALA A 40 56.01 32.70 -48.23
C ALA A 40 54.65 32.70 -47.51
N LEU A 41 54.60 33.15 -46.25
CA LEU A 41 53.37 33.23 -45.47
C LEU A 41 52.33 34.17 -46.11
N GLY A 42 52.79 35.25 -46.75
CA GLY A 42 51.90 36.17 -47.50
C GLY A 42 51.23 35.57 -48.74
N ARG A 43 51.60 34.33 -49.13
CA ARG A 43 51.01 33.59 -50.26
C ARG A 43 50.07 32.47 -49.83
N ILE A 44 49.98 32.19 -48.53
CA ILE A 44 49.13 31.12 -48.00
C ILE A 44 47.75 31.70 -47.70
N GLU A 45 46.72 31.08 -48.27
CA GLU A 45 45.33 31.49 -48.08
C GLU A 45 44.50 30.37 -47.41
N PRO A 46 43.42 30.71 -46.67
CA PRO A 46 42.45 29.73 -46.22
C PRO A 46 41.93 28.87 -47.38
N GLY A 47 41.98 27.55 -47.23
CA GLY A 47 41.62 26.56 -48.24
C GLY A 47 42.82 25.85 -48.87
N ASP A 48 44.03 26.40 -48.75
CA ASP A 48 45.25 25.76 -49.23
C ASP A 48 45.47 24.40 -48.59
N THR A 49 46.03 23.47 -49.34
CA THR A 49 46.31 22.12 -48.83
C THR A 49 47.55 22.12 -47.95
N GLN A 50 47.57 21.25 -46.94
CA GLN A 50 48.74 21.01 -46.10
C GLN A 50 50.02 20.72 -46.92
N ALA A 51 49.89 19.93 -47.98
CA ALA A 51 51.02 19.60 -48.86
C ALA A 51 51.59 20.86 -49.54
N ALA A 52 50.72 21.73 -50.07
CA ALA A 52 51.14 22.98 -50.71
C ALA A 52 51.83 23.93 -49.72
N VAL A 53 51.33 24.02 -48.48
CA VAL A 53 51.96 24.82 -47.43
C VAL A 53 53.34 24.26 -47.07
N PHE A 54 53.46 22.94 -46.89
CA PHE A 54 54.74 22.32 -46.53
C PHE A 54 55.76 22.35 -47.67
N GLU A 55 55.32 22.28 -48.92
CA GLU A 55 56.17 22.47 -50.10
C GLU A 55 56.70 23.91 -50.18
N THR A 56 55.85 24.89 -49.86
CA THR A 56 56.18 26.32 -49.95
C THR A 56 57.04 26.80 -48.79
N MET A 57 56.65 26.45 -47.55
CA MET A 57 57.30 26.91 -46.31
C MET A 57 58.41 25.97 -45.84
N GLY A 58 58.40 24.70 -46.25
CA GLY A 58 59.22 23.66 -45.63
C GLY A 58 58.60 23.10 -44.35
N PRO A 59 59.35 22.26 -43.59
CA PRO A 59 58.87 21.68 -42.34
C PRO A 59 58.66 22.78 -41.28
N PRO A 60 57.63 22.65 -40.42
CA PRO A 60 57.36 23.64 -39.37
C PRO A 60 58.33 23.52 -38.19
N ASP A 61 58.51 24.63 -37.48
CA ASP A 61 59.38 24.70 -36.29
C ASP A 61 58.72 24.02 -35.09
N LEU A 62 57.40 24.19 -34.92
CA LEU A 62 56.59 23.49 -33.95
C LEU A 62 55.31 22.98 -34.60
N ARG A 63 54.81 21.88 -34.05
CA ARG A 63 53.52 21.30 -34.42
C ARG A 63 52.76 20.94 -33.16
N ASN A 64 51.50 21.35 -33.12
CA ASN A 64 50.58 21.00 -32.06
C ASN A 64 49.37 20.26 -32.65
N ASP A 65 49.27 18.96 -32.38
CA ASP A 65 48.20 18.11 -32.86
C ASP A 65 47.03 18.11 -31.85
N ILE A 66 45.85 18.58 -32.27
CA ILE A 66 44.64 18.57 -31.44
C ILE A 66 43.90 17.24 -31.62
N ASN A 67 43.71 16.81 -32.87
CA ASN A 67 43.18 15.50 -33.24
C ASN A 67 43.59 15.12 -34.68
N ASP A 68 43.15 13.98 -35.18
CA ASP A 68 43.49 13.49 -36.54
C ASP A 68 43.11 14.45 -37.68
N ARG A 69 42.24 15.41 -37.41
CA ARG A 69 41.73 16.38 -38.40
C ARG A 69 42.22 17.79 -38.15
N ARG A 70 42.64 18.14 -36.94
CA ARG A 70 42.97 19.52 -36.53
C ARG A 70 44.35 19.57 -35.90
N PHE A 71 45.21 20.44 -36.44
CA PHE A 71 46.52 20.73 -35.86
C PHE A 71 46.95 22.15 -36.23
N VAL A 72 47.81 22.75 -35.41
CA VAL A 72 48.41 24.06 -35.65
C VAL A 72 49.91 23.88 -35.81
N VAL A 73 50.47 24.42 -36.89
CA VAL A 73 51.91 24.49 -37.08
C VAL A 73 52.40 25.91 -36.89
N PHE A 74 53.62 26.07 -36.42
CA PHE A 74 54.22 27.36 -36.13
C PHE A 74 55.49 27.52 -36.93
N TYR A 75 55.59 28.62 -37.68
CA TYR A 75 56.78 29.00 -38.43
C TYR A 75 57.38 30.27 -37.83
N GLN A 76 58.68 30.31 -37.59
CA GLN A 76 59.35 31.48 -37.05
C GLN A 76 59.33 32.64 -38.06
N THR A 77 58.72 33.75 -37.69
CA THR A 77 58.58 34.97 -38.52
C THR A 77 59.14 36.21 -37.86
N LYS A 78 59.59 36.12 -36.60
CA LYS A 78 60.22 37.21 -35.87
C LYS A 78 61.61 36.81 -35.39
N THR A 79 62.53 37.77 -35.46
CA THR A 79 63.86 37.64 -34.85
C THR A 79 63.75 37.91 -33.35
N GLY A 80 64.22 36.97 -32.53
CA GLY A 80 64.24 37.09 -31.08
C GLY A 80 65.12 36.02 -30.47
N LYS A 81 65.81 36.34 -29.36
CA LYS A 81 66.49 35.32 -28.56
C LYS A 81 65.44 34.62 -27.70
N ALA A 82 65.40 33.30 -27.79
CA ALA A 82 64.65 32.49 -26.84
C ALA A 82 65.36 32.60 -25.48
N ASP A 83 65.06 33.64 -24.71
CA ASP A 83 65.67 33.90 -23.39
C ASP A 83 65.12 32.96 -22.30
N GLY A 84 64.75 31.72 -22.68
CA GLY A 84 64.17 30.68 -21.81
C GLY A 84 62.80 30.99 -21.20
N THR A 85 62.38 32.25 -21.22
CA THR A 85 61.17 32.77 -20.57
C THR A 85 60.07 33.15 -21.55
N THR A 86 60.42 33.47 -22.80
CA THR A 86 59.44 33.74 -23.86
C THR A 86 59.05 32.42 -24.51
N PRO A 87 57.76 32.04 -24.51
CA PRO A 87 57.32 30.82 -25.18
C PRO A 87 57.68 30.92 -26.67
N LEU A 88 58.27 29.85 -27.20
CA LEU A 88 58.80 29.81 -28.56
C LEU A 88 57.74 30.17 -29.62
N THR A 89 56.46 29.93 -29.30
CA THR A 89 55.29 30.31 -30.11
C THR A 89 55.14 31.83 -30.32
N ALA A 90 55.65 32.69 -29.43
CA ALA A 90 55.53 34.15 -29.55
C ALA A 90 56.38 34.76 -30.69
N LEU A 91 57.42 34.04 -31.14
CA LEU A 91 58.27 34.40 -32.27
C LEU A 91 57.78 33.82 -33.60
N CYS A 92 56.72 33.00 -33.56
CA CYS A 92 56.20 32.29 -34.71
C CYS A 92 54.85 32.86 -35.15
N THR A 93 54.53 32.65 -36.42
CA THR A 93 53.17 32.83 -36.94
C THR A 93 52.50 31.45 -37.05
N PRO A 94 51.35 31.22 -36.41
CA PRO A 94 50.63 29.96 -36.50
C PRO A 94 49.88 29.83 -37.84
N ILE A 95 49.79 28.60 -38.35
CA ILE A 95 48.90 28.21 -39.45
C ILE A 95 48.06 27.04 -38.95
N ALA A 96 46.74 27.24 -38.89
CA ALA A 96 45.81 26.25 -38.39
C ALA A 96 45.24 25.42 -39.54
N PHE A 97 45.27 24.09 -39.40
CA PHE A 97 44.77 23.14 -40.37
C PHE A 97 43.53 22.41 -39.85
N GLU A 98 42.51 22.26 -40.69
CA GLU A 98 41.37 21.37 -40.46
C GLU A 98 41.12 20.50 -41.70
N ASN A 99 41.03 19.19 -41.52
CA ASN A 99 40.87 18.19 -42.59
C ASN A 99 41.91 18.35 -43.72
N GLY A 100 43.15 18.68 -43.36
CA GLY A 100 44.27 18.84 -44.30
C GLY A 100 44.24 20.14 -45.11
N LYS A 101 43.38 21.10 -44.76
CA LYS A 101 43.32 22.44 -45.39
C LYS A 101 43.57 23.55 -44.38
N VAL A 102 44.17 24.65 -44.83
CA VAL A 102 44.34 25.86 -44.03
C VAL A 102 42.98 26.44 -43.72
N VAL A 103 42.70 26.72 -42.45
CA VAL A 103 41.49 27.46 -42.04
C VAL A 103 41.79 28.88 -41.58
N GLU A 104 42.98 29.12 -41.05
CA GLU A 104 43.35 30.39 -40.44
C GLU A 104 44.88 30.56 -40.45
N VAL A 105 45.35 31.78 -40.72
CA VAL A 105 46.78 32.15 -40.72
C VAL A 105 46.96 33.32 -39.77
N GLY A 106 47.86 33.19 -38.81
CA GLY A 106 48.22 34.26 -37.87
C GLY A 106 47.49 34.24 -36.54
N ASN A 107 46.37 33.53 -36.41
CA ASN A 107 45.68 33.31 -35.13
C ASN A 107 45.93 31.88 -34.62
N ASP A 108 46.36 31.75 -33.37
CA ASP A 108 46.55 30.45 -32.73
C ASP A 108 45.21 29.89 -32.24
N LEU A 109 44.68 28.89 -32.95
CA LEU A 109 43.43 28.23 -32.61
C LEU A 109 43.59 27.06 -31.61
N THR A 110 44.81 26.80 -31.12
CA THR A 110 45.11 25.69 -30.19
C THR A 110 44.13 25.62 -29.04
N ASP A 111 43.99 26.71 -28.27
CA ASP A 111 43.19 26.70 -27.04
C ASP A 111 41.68 26.61 -27.32
N GLN A 112 41.24 27.19 -28.43
CA GLN A 112 39.84 27.09 -28.84
C GLN A 112 39.50 25.65 -29.22
N TRP A 113 40.28 25.05 -30.12
CA TRP A 113 40.02 23.70 -30.60
C TRP A 113 40.23 22.63 -29.52
N THR A 114 41.19 22.82 -28.62
CA THR A 114 41.35 21.93 -27.47
C THR A 114 40.10 21.94 -26.59
N ARG A 115 39.54 23.12 -26.29
CA ARG A 115 38.29 23.23 -25.51
C ARG A 115 37.08 22.61 -26.21
N GLU A 116 36.94 22.84 -27.52
CA GLU A 116 35.87 22.23 -28.33
C GLU A 116 35.96 20.69 -28.33
N GLU A 117 37.18 20.15 -28.46
CA GLU A 117 37.42 18.71 -28.44
C GLU A 117 37.12 18.10 -27.06
N GLU A 118 37.58 18.73 -25.98
CA GLU A 118 37.26 18.32 -24.60
C GLU A 118 35.76 18.39 -24.30
N GLU A 119 35.06 19.41 -24.79
CA GLU A 119 33.61 19.49 -24.65
C GLU A 119 32.91 18.37 -25.44
N ARG A 120 33.34 18.10 -26.67
CA ARG A 120 32.82 16.98 -27.47
C ARG A 120 33.01 15.64 -26.76
N GLN A 121 34.19 15.39 -26.19
CA GLN A 121 34.47 14.18 -25.42
C GLN A 121 33.59 14.09 -24.18
N ARG A 122 33.47 15.18 -23.41
CA ARG A 122 32.57 15.23 -22.24
C ARG A 122 31.12 14.95 -22.62
N GLN A 123 30.62 15.54 -23.70
CA GLN A 123 29.26 15.28 -24.18
C GLN A 123 29.08 13.82 -24.61
N ALA A 124 30.06 13.23 -25.28
CA ALA A 124 30.04 11.83 -25.68
C ALA A 124 30.02 10.89 -24.45
N GLU A 125 30.83 11.18 -23.43
CA GLU A 125 30.85 10.43 -22.16
C GLU A 125 29.51 10.53 -21.41
N ILE A 126 28.93 11.73 -21.32
CA ILE A 126 27.61 11.95 -20.71
C ILE A 126 26.54 11.16 -21.47
N ALA A 127 26.56 11.22 -22.81
CA ALA A 127 25.61 10.48 -23.64
C ALA A 127 25.78 8.95 -23.49
N GLU A 128 27.01 8.45 -23.39
CA GLU A 128 27.27 7.05 -23.16
C GLU A 128 26.78 6.60 -21.77
N LYS A 129 27.07 7.39 -20.73
CA LYS A 129 26.59 7.15 -19.37
C LYS A 129 25.06 7.11 -19.34
N ALA A 130 24.38 8.08 -19.96
CA ALA A 130 22.93 8.11 -20.06
C ALA A 130 22.37 6.88 -20.79
N ARG A 131 23.02 6.42 -21.86
CA ARG A 131 22.63 5.18 -22.57
C ARG A 131 22.78 3.94 -21.67
N ARG A 132 23.88 3.84 -20.93
CA ARG A 132 24.12 2.73 -19.98
C ARG A 132 23.06 2.74 -18.87
N GLU A 133 22.76 3.91 -18.29
CA GLU A 133 21.74 4.07 -17.26
C GLU A 133 20.34 3.71 -17.80
N ALA A 134 19.96 4.19 -18.99
CA ALA A 134 18.70 3.86 -19.62
C ALA A 134 18.56 2.34 -19.87
N LYS A 135 19.63 1.69 -20.35
CA LYS A 135 19.66 0.24 -20.56
C LYS A 135 19.50 -0.53 -19.24
N MET A 136 20.17 -0.10 -18.18
CA MET A 136 20.05 -0.71 -16.86
C MET A 136 18.66 -0.52 -16.27
N ALA A 137 18.06 0.67 -16.44
CA ALA A 137 16.70 0.96 -16.00
C ALA A 137 15.66 0.10 -16.73
N GLU A 138 15.83 -0.11 -18.04
CA GLU A 138 14.96 -1.00 -18.82
C GLU A 138 15.07 -2.45 -18.37
N LEU A 139 16.29 -2.96 -18.18
CA LEU A 139 16.51 -4.31 -17.63
C LEU A 139 15.90 -4.47 -16.23
N ALA A 140 15.99 -3.45 -15.39
CA ALA A 140 15.38 -3.45 -14.06
C ALA A 140 13.85 -3.50 -14.14
N ARG A 141 13.24 -2.75 -15.07
CA ARG A 141 11.77 -2.80 -15.32
C ARG A 141 11.34 -4.18 -15.80
N GLN A 142 12.05 -4.77 -16.74
CA GLN A 142 11.76 -6.11 -17.25
C GLN A 142 11.84 -7.16 -16.13
N ARG A 143 12.88 -7.11 -15.29
CA ARG A 143 13.01 -8.00 -14.12
C ARG A 143 11.86 -7.83 -13.12
N ALA A 144 11.51 -6.58 -12.80
CA ALA A 144 10.39 -6.29 -11.91
C ALA A 144 9.07 -6.82 -12.47
N GLU A 145 8.86 -6.73 -13.79
CA GLU A 145 7.68 -7.26 -14.44
C GLU A 145 7.65 -8.80 -14.43
N THR A 146 8.77 -9.46 -14.71
CA THR A 146 8.85 -10.93 -14.65
C THR A 146 8.59 -11.43 -13.23
N GLU A 147 9.19 -10.81 -12.21
CA GLU A 147 8.94 -11.16 -10.81
C GLU A 147 7.47 -10.95 -10.42
N ARG A 148 6.86 -9.86 -10.90
CA ARG A 148 5.42 -9.60 -10.68
C ARG A 148 4.57 -10.71 -11.29
N ARG A 149 4.86 -11.12 -12.54
CA ARG A 149 4.16 -12.20 -13.23
C ARG A 149 4.32 -13.55 -12.51
N ASP A 150 5.53 -13.86 -12.04
CA ASP A 150 5.81 -15.08 -11.29
C ASP A 150 5.05 -15.13 -9.95
N LYS A 151 5.00 -13.99 -9.23
CA LYS A 151 4.21 -13.86 -7.99
C LYS A 151 2.72 -14.05 -8.25
N ILE A 152 2.19 -13.47 -9.33
CA ILE A 152 0.80 -13.67 -9.75
C ILE A 152 0.54 -15.16 -10.03
N ALA A 153 1.36 -15.80 -10.86
CA ALA A 153 1.21 -17.22 -11.20
C ALA A 153 1.26 -18.13 -9.95
N ALA A 154 2.17 -17.85 -9.01
CA ALA A 154 2.28 -18.59 -7.76
C ALA A 154 1.02 -18.41 -6.87
N LEU A 155 0.47 -17.20 -6.78
CA LEU A 155 -0.76 -16.94 -6.06
C LEU A 155 -1.98 -17.59 -6.73
N GLU A 156 -2.07 -17.56 -8.06
CA GLU A 156 -3.14 -18.25 -8.79
C GLU A 156 -3.11 -19.76 -8.55
N LYS A 157 -1.92 -20.37 -8.54
CA LYS A 157 -1.73 -21.78 -8.18
C LYS A 157 -2.20 -22.09 -6.76
N LYS A 158 -2.01 -21.15 -5.82
CA LYS A 158 -2.51 -21.26 -4.42
C LYS A 158 -4.02 -21.09 -4.31
N VAL A 159 -4.64 -20.23 -5.13
CA VAL A 159 -6.09 -19.99 -5.11
C VAL A 159 -6.86 -21.18 -5.68
N LYS A 160 -6.38 -21.79 -6.77
CA LYS A 160 -7.09 -22.86 -7.50
C LYS A 160 -7.61 -24.02 -6.62
N PRO A 161 -6.85 -24.57 -5.67
CA PRO A 161 -7.33 -25.67 -4.82
C PRO A 161 -8.22 -25.22 -3.65
N VAL A 162 -8.33 -23.92 -3.36
CA VAL A 162 -9.10 -23.45 -2.19
C VAL A 162 -10.59 -23.59 -2.48
N PRO A 163 -11.36 -24.36 -1.67
CA PRO A 163 -12.78 -24.50 -1.87
C PRO A 163 -13.51 -23.15 -1.79
N VAL A 164 -14.53 -22.96 -2.64
CA VAL A 164 -15.34 -21.73 -2.68
C VAL A 164 -16.06 -21.45 -1.36
N SER A 165 -16.27 -22.48 -0.53
CA SER A 165 -16.84 -22.34 0.82
C SER A 165 -15.93 -21.53 1.77
N ASN A 166 -14.62 -21.59 1.59
CA ASN A 166 -13.65 -20.82 2.39
C ASN A 166 -13.50 -19.39 1.84
N ALA A 167 -14.55 -18.59 2.01
CA ALA A 167 -14.63 -17.24 1.46
C ALA A 167 -13.55 -16.30 2.03
N ALA A 168 -13.16 -16.46 3.29
CA ALA A 168 -12.16 -15.61 3.95
C ALA A 168 -10.75 -15.81 3.36
N LEU A 169 -10.31 -17.07 3.18
CA LEU A 169 -9.01 -17.36 2.58
C LEU A 169 -8.96 -16.93 1.11
N ASN A 170 -10.02 -17.23 0.35
CA ASN A 170 -10.14 -16.78 -1.04
C ASN A 170 -10.07 -15.24 -1.14
N LEU A 171 -10.81 -14.52 -0.29
CA LEU A 171 -10.78 -13.06 -0.28
C LEU A 171 -9.35 -12.53 -0.02
N LYS A 172 -8.63 -13.11 0.95
CA LYS A 172 -7.25 -12.72 1.25
C LYS A 172 -6.34 -12.90 0.03
N LEU A 173 -6.40 -14.04 -0.64
CA LEU A 173 -5.55 -14.32 -1.81
C LEU A 173 -5.91 -13.43 -3.01
N TYR A 174 -7.20 -13.21 -3.27
CA TYR A 174 -7.63 -12.34 -4.37
C TYR A 174 -7.31 -10.86 -4.12
N ARG A 175 -7.27 -10.39 -2.86
CA ARG A 175 -6.75 -9.06 -2.54
C ARG A 175 -5.27 -8.95 -2.88
N GLN A 176 -4.45 -9.93 -2.51
CA GLN A 176 -3.03 -9.97 -2.89
C GLN A 176 -2.83 -9.96 -4.41
N LEU A 177 -3.65 -10.72 -5.15
CA LEU A 177 -3.63 -10.70 -6.62
C LEU A 177 -4.00 -9.33 -7.21
N ARG A 178 -5.05 -8.68 -6.66
CA ARG A 178 -5.45 -7.33 -7.06
C ARG A 178 -4.37 -6.29 -6.74
N ASP A 179 -3.67 -6.42 -5.64
CA ASP A 179 -2.62 -5.47 -5.26
C ASP A 179 -1.39 -5.59 -6.20
N LEU A 180 -1.14 -6.78 -6.77
CA LEU A 180 -0.10 -7.00 -7.80
C LEU A 180 -0.53 -6.57 -9.20
N ASP A 181 -1.82 -6.66 -9.53
CA ASP A 181 -2.40 -6.31 -10.83
C ASP A 181 -3.74 -5.58 -10.64
N PRO A 182 -3.71 -4.28 -10.34
CA PRO A 182 -4.90 -3.51 -9.96
C PRO A 182 -5.90 -3.36 -11.10
N ASP A 183 -5.45 -3.38 -12.36
CA ASP A 183 -6.30 -3.21 -13.55
C ASP A 183 -7.02 -4.50 -13.97
N ASN A 184 -6.73 -5.62 -13.29
CA ASN A 184 -7.33 -6.90 -13.58
C ASN A 184 -8.79 -7.00 -13.12
N SER A 185 -9.71 -6.78 -14.06
CA SER A 185 -11.16 -6.83 -13.79
C SER A 185 -11.64 -8.16 -13.18
N ARG A 186 -10.95 -9.29 -13.44
CA ARG A 186 -11.30 -10.60 -12.87
C ARG A 186 -11.04 -10.63 -11.37
N TYR A 187 -9.89 -10.15 -10.92
CA TYR A 187 -9.54 -10.13 -9.50
C TYR A 187 -10.44 -9.17 -8.72
N GLN A 188 -10.72 -7.98 -9.27
CA GLN A 188 -11.66 -7.03 -8.69
C GLN A 188 -13.05 -7.65 -8.46
N LYS A 189 -13.63 -8.29 -9.49
CA LYS A 189 -14.94 -8.97 -9.40
C LYS A 189 -14.94 -10.08 -8.35
N LYS A 190 -13.84 -10.86 -8.26
CA LYS A 190 -13.72 -11.93 -7.25
C LYS A 190 -13.62 -11.39 -5.83
N VAL A 191 -12.87 -10.30 -5.61
CA VAL A 191 -12.83 -9.62 -4.30
C VAL A 191 -14.23 -9.19 -3.88
N ALA A 192 -14.95 -8.46 -4.74
CA ALA A 192 -16.31 -8.01 -4.44
C ALA A 192 -17.27 -9.18 -4.14
N PHE A 193 -17.20 -10.25 -4.94
CA PHE A 193 -18.00 -11.46 -4.71
C PHE A 193 -17.76 -12.09 -3.32
N TYR A 194 -16.49 -12.24 -2.92
CA TYR A 194 -16.19 -12.86 -1.62
C TYR A 194 -16.48 -11.94 -0.43
N GLU A 195 -16.35 -10.62 -0.59
CA GLU A 195 -16.78 -9.63 0.42
C GLU A 195 -18.28 -9.73 0.67
N GLU A 196 -19.09 -9.70 -0.39
CA GLU A 196 -20.54 -9.86 -0.28
C GLU A 196 -20.91 -11.20 0.35
N ARG A 197 -20.24 -12.28 -0.04
CA ARG A 197 -20.46 -13.61 0.53
C ARG A 197 -20.18 -13.65 2.04
N LEU A 198 -19.11 -13.01 2.51
CA LEU A 198 -18.82 -12.94 3.95
C LEU A 198 -19.88 -12.13 4.71
N VAL A 199 -20.36 -11.02 4.15
CA VAL A 199 -21.47 -10.25 4.73
C VAL A 199 -22.73 -11.11 4.84
N ARG A 200 -23.11 -11.82 3.77
CA ARG A 200 -24.25 -12.75 3.76
C ARG A 200 -24.08 -13.86 4.80
N GLN A 201 -22.89 -14.46 4.92
CA GLN A 201 -22.60 -15.48 5.93
C GLN A 201 -22.72 -14.94 7.36
N LYS A 202 -22.21 -13.73 7.63
CA LYS A 202 -22.31 -13.08 8.93
C LYS A 202 -23.77 -12.82 9.31
N LYS A 203 -24.56 -12.26 8.37
CA LYS A 203 -26.00 -12.03 8.56
C LYS A 203 -26.74 -13.34 8.83
N ALA A 204 -26.51 -14.38 8.03
CA ALA A 204 -27.14 -15.68 8.24
C ALA A 204 -26.79 -16.31 9.61
N ARG A 205 -25.57 -16.12 10.11
CA ARG A 205 -25.18 -16.56 11.47
C ARG A 205 -25.93 -15.77 12.55
N GLN A 206 -26.04 -14.46 12.40
CA GLN A 206 -26.80 -13.61 13.32
C GLN A 206 -28.29 -13.98 13.34
N ASP A 207 -28.90 -14.19 12.17
CA ASP A 207 -30.30 -14.58 12.05
C ASP A 207 -30.56 -15.95 12.69
N ARG A 208 -29.66 -16.92 12.49
CA ARG A 208 -29.76 -18.24 13.15
C ARG A 208 -29.62 -18.12 14.66
N ALA A 209 -28.69 -17.31 15.16
CA ALA A 209 -28.52 -17.07 16.59
C ALA A 209 -29.77 -16.41 17.19
N ALA A 210 -30.34 -15.41 16.51
CA ALA A 210 -31.57 -14.74 16.93
C ALA A 210 -32.78 -15.69 16.95
N ARG A 211 -32.94 -16.53 15.93
CA ARG A 211 -33.99 -17.57 15.89
C ARG A 211 -33.84 -18.56 17.05
N LYS A 212 -32.63 -19.07 17.28
CA LYS A 212 -32.34 -20.00 18.38
C LYS A 212 -32.60 -19.36 19.75
N ALA A 213 -32.26 -18.08 19.92
CA ALA A 213 -32.54 -17.33 21.14
C ALA A 213 -34.06 -17.18 21.38
N LYS A 214 -34.83 -16.80 20.35
CA LYS A 214 -36.30 -16.72 20.43
C LYS A 214 -36.93 -18.07 20.73
N GLU A 215 -36.45 -19.14 20.10
CA GLU A 215 -36.95 -20.50 20.36
C GLU A 215 -36.68 -20.93 21.80
N ARG A 216 -35.49 -20.63 22.33
CA ARG A 216 -35.16 -20.89 23.74
C ARG A 216 -36.08 -20.11 24.68
N GLN A 217 -36.24 -18.81 24.45
CA GLN A 217 -37.13 -17.96 25.24
C GLN A 217 -38.58 -18.49 25.22
N ARG A 218 -39.06 -18.94 24.06
CA ARG A 218 -40.37 -19.56 23.92
C ARG A 218 -40.49 -20.83 24.75
N ARG A 219 -39.52 -21.73 24.69
CA ARG A 219 -39.51 -22.97 25.48
C ARG A 219 -39.48 -22.67 26.99
N GLU A 220 -38.66 -21.72 27.43
CA GLU A 220 -38.60 -21.28 28.82
C GLU A 220 -39.94 -20.67 29.28
N TRP A 221 -40.60 -19.87 28.44
CA TRP A 221 -41.92 -19.33 28.72
C TRP A 221 -43.00 -20.42 28.80
N GLU A 222 -42.99 -21.39 27.87
CA GLU A 222 -43.92 -22.53 27.88
C GLU A 222 -43.75 -23.39 29.13
N GLN A 223 -42.50 -23.66 29.54
CA GLN A 223 -42.20 -24.37 30.78
C GLN A 223 -42.62 -23.59 32.03
N ALA A 224 -42.31 -22.29 32.09
CA ALA A 224 -42.72 -21.44 33.20
C ALA A 224 -44.25 -21.35 33.31
N ARG A 225 -44.96 -21.27 32.19
CA ARG A 225 -46.42 -21.32 32.12
C ARG A 225 -46.96 -22.66 32.59
N ASP A 226 -46.38 -23.79 32.16
CA ASP A 226 -46.80 -25.12 32.60
C ASP A 226 -46.60 -25.31 34.11
N THR A 227 -45.44 -24.93 34.64
CA THR A 227 -45.14 -24.95 36.08
C THR A 227 -46.12 -24.08 36.86
N ARG A 228 -46.38 -22.85 36.39
CA ARG A 228 -47.38 -21.97 37.00
C ARG A 228 -48.76 -22.61 36.98
N ASN A 229 -49.20 -23.14 35.84
CA ASN A 229 -50.50 -23.81 35.74
C ASN A 229 -50.62 -25.02 36.68
N LYS A 230 -49.54 -25.78 36.88
CA LYS A 230 -49.48 -26.88 37.86
C LYS A 230 -49.57 -26.38 39.31
N GLN A 231 -48.87 -25.30 39.64
CA GLN A 231 -48.93 -24.67 40.97
C GLN A 231 -50.31 -24.08 41.27
N LEU A 232 -50.92 -23.39 40.29
CA LEU A 232 -52.24 -22.79 40.43
C LEU A 232 -53.36 -23.82 40.59
N ARG A 233 -53.16 -25.03 40.03
CA ARG A 233 -54.13 -26.12 40.07
C ARG A 233 -53.82 -27.13 41.17
N HIS A 234 -53.49 -26.65 42.37
CA HIS A 234 -53.40 -27.50 43.56
C HIS A 234 -54.81 -27.75 44.11
N TYR A 235 -55.41 -28.79 43.56
CA TYR A 235 -56.71 -29.33 43.95
C TYR A 235 -56.66 -29.91 45.36
N THR A 236 -57.63 -29.52 46.19
CA THR A 236 -57.87 -30.08 47.53
C THR A 236 -59.33 -30.47 47.64
N GLY A 237 -59.63 -31.65 48.19
CA GLY A 237 -60.98 -32.22 48.14
C GLY A 237 -61.22 -33.38 49.10
N ASN A 238 -62.39 -34.00 48.98
CA ASN A 238 -62.89 -35.04 49.89
C ASN A 238 -63.16 -36.39 49.20
N GLY A 239 -62.60 -36.62 48.01
CA GLY A 239 -62.79 -37.85 47.23
C GLY A 239 -64.03 -37.87 46.34
N THR A 240 -64.95 -36.91 46.50
CA THR A 240 -66.08 -36.71 45.57
C THR A 240 -65.81 -35.55 44.60
N ALA A 241 -65.38 -34.41 45.16
CA ALA A 241 -64.96 -33.26 44.39
C ALA A 241 -63.63 -32.71 44.91
N GLU A 242 -62.89 -32.01 44.06
CA GLU A 242 -61.70 -31.26 44.44
C GLU A 242 -61.80 -29.82 43.94
N MET A 243 -61.28 -28.88 44.71
CA MET A 243 -61.26 -27.46 44.37
C MET A 243 -59.83 -26.93 44.31
N ALA A 244 -59.51 -26.21 43.24
CA ALA A 244 -58.32 -25.38 43.15
C ALA A 244 -58.75 -23.92 43.05
N VAL A 245 -57.99 -23.03 43.70
CA VAL A 245 -58.27 -21.59 43.70
C VAL A 245 -57.01 -20.84 43.35
N HIS A 246 -57.12 -19.92 42.41
CA HIS A 246 -56.09 -18.93 42.10
C HIS A 246 -56.58 -17.56 42.54
N ASP A 247 -55.90 -16.98 43.53
CA ASP A 247 -56.08 -15.57 43.84
C ASP A 247 -55.50 -14.72 42.71
N MET A 248 -56.37 -13.96 42.04
CA MET A 248 -56.03 -13.07 40.92
C MET A 248 -55.59 -11.69 41.44
N GLY A 249 -55.67 -11.45 42.75
CA GLY A 249 -55.49 -10.17 43.40
C GLY A 249 -56.66 -9.20 43.15
N SER A 250 -56.59 -8.01 43.77
CA SER A 250 -57.55 -6.92 43.55
C SER A 250 -59.03 -7.26 43.82
N GLY A 251 -59.31 -8.20 44.74
CA GLY A 251 -60.66 -8.61 45.08
C GLY A 251 -61.24 -9.63 44.10
N SER A 252 -60.44 -10.57 43.60
CA SER A 252 -60.92 -11.59 42.66
C SER A 252 -60.22 -12.94 42.82
N LEU A 253 -61.01 -14.01 42.80
CA LEU A 253 -60.56 -15.40 42.77
C LEU A 253 -60.98 -16.05 41.45
N TYR A 254 -60.14 -16.93 40.93
CA TYR A 254 -60.51 -17.87 39.88
C TYR A 254 -60.54 -19.29 40.46
N VAL A 255 -61.67 -19.96 40.32
CA VAL A 255 -61.95 -21.24 40.98
C VAL A 255 -62.13 -22.32 39.92
N TRP A 256 -61.56 -23.50 40.19
CA TRP A 256 -61.84 -24.73 39.46
C TRP A 256 -62.41 -25.77 40.42
N VAL A 257 -63.54 -26.36 40.08
CA VAL A 257 -64.13 -27.51 40.78
C VAL A 257 -64.11 -28.70 39.85
N LYS A 258 -63.47 -29.79 40.28
CA LYS A 258 -63.34 -31.03 39.52
C LYS A 258 -64.13 -32.14 40.19
N ASN A 259 -64.95 -32.85 39.41
CA ASN A 259 -65.57 -34.09 39.86
C ASN A 259 -64.55 -35.25 39.77
N VAL A 260 -64.20 -35.84 40.91
CA VAL A 260 -63.28 -36.99 40.98
C VAL A 260 -64.00 -38.30 41.32
N SER A 261 -65.32 -38.25 41.48
CA SER A 261 -66.18 -39.40 41.73
C SER A 261 -66.70 -40.04 40.44
N GLN A 262 -67.45 -41.14 40.59
CA GLN A 262 -68.21 -41.78 39.50
C GLN A 262 -69.66 -41.27 39.40
N GLN A 263 -70.08 -40.38 40.30
CA GLN A 263 -71.44 -39.83 40.33
C GLN A 263 -71.47 -38.46 39.66
N ILE A 264 -72.60 -38.06 39.08
CA ILE A 264 -72.79 -36.70 38.56
C ILE A 264 -72.97 -35.76 39.76
N ILE A 265 -72.27 -34.63 39.73
CA ILE A 265 -72.44 -33.54 40.71
C ILE A 265 -72.83 -32.24 39.98
N THR A 266 -73.35 -31.27 40.70
CA THR A 266 -73.69 -29.95 40.14
C THR A 266 -72.89 -28.87 40.84
N THR A 267 -72.38 -27.90 40.08
CA THR A 267 -71.84 -26.65 40.61
C THR A 267 -72.88 -25.56 40.36
N HIS A 268 -73.04 -24.64 41.31
CA HIS A 268 -73.93 -23.48 41.20
C HIS A 268 -73.31 -22.34 42.01
N PRO A 269 -73.47 -21.05 41.62
CA PRO A 269 -72.94 -19.91 42.36
C PRO A 269 -73.26 -19.94 43.87
N ASP A 270 -74.49 -20.27 44.24
CA ASP A 270 -74.94 -20.32 45.65
C ASP A 270 -74.23 -21.41 46.51
N TYR A 271 -73.54 -22.35 45.88
CA TYR A 271 -72.79 -23.39 46.60
C TYR A 271 -71.43 -22.90 47.09
N PHE A 272 -71.02 -21.68 46.72
CA PHE A 272 -69.76 -21.09 47.16
C PHE A 272 -69.98 -20.09 48.29
N THR A 273 -69.14 -20.17 49.32
CA THR A 273 -69.09 -19.20 50.41
C THR A 273 -67.65 -18.81 50.66
N LEU A 274 -67.34 -17.52 50.51
CA LEU A 274 -66.04 -16.97 50.89
C LEU A 274 -66.12 -16.46 52.33
N LEU A 275 -65.21 -16.91 53.18
CA LEU A 275 -64.99 -16.38 54.51
C LEU A 275 -63.76 -15.48 54.49
N ASP A 276 -63.82 -14.36 55.22
CA ASP A 276 -62.65 -13.51 55.48
C ASP A 276 -61.69 -14.17 56.50
N SER A 277 -60.58 -13.49 56.81
CA SER A 277 -59.58 -13.96 57.79
C SER A 277 -60.14 -14.18 59.20
N ASP A 278 -61.23 -13.48 59.55
CA ASP A 278 -61.92 -13.57 60.84
C ASP A 278 -63.09 -14.58 60.82
N ARG A 279 -63.23 -15.33 59.70
CA ARG A 279 -64.27 -16.33 59.43
C ARG A 279 -65.68 -15.74 59.26
N ASN A 280 -65.81 -14.45 58.94
CA ASN A 280 -67.09 -13.87 58.57
C ASN A 280 -67.38 -14.10 57.08
N PRO A 281 -68.63 -14.40 56.69
CA PRO A 281 -69.00 -14.48 55.28
C PRO A 281 -68.78 -13.14 54.55
N ALA A 282 -68.00 -13.17 53.48
CA ALA A 282 -67.76 -12.02 52.61
C ALA A 282 -68.77 -11.98 51.46
N ARG A 283 -69.27 -10.78 51.15
CA ARG A 283 -70.14 -10.58 49.98
C ARG A 283 -69.32 -10.73 48.70
N CYS A 284 -69.76 -11.62 47.83
CA CYS A 284 -69.11 -11.91 46.55
C CYS A 284 -70.11 -11.86 45.39
N GLU A 285 -69.60 -11.59 44.20
CA GLU A 285 -70.28 -11.77 42.92
C GLU A 285 -69.64 -12.99 42.24
N ILE A 286 -70.42 -14.06 42.09
CA ILE A 286 -69.93 -15.34 41.59
C ILE A 286 -70.44 -15.52 40.16
N SER A 287 -69.52 -15.77 39.23
CA SER A 287 -69.82 -15.94 37.81
C SER A 287 -70.75 -17.13 37.55
N ASP A 288 -71.78 -16.91 36.73
CA ASP A 288 -72.70 -17.96 36.24
C ASP A 288 -71.98 -19.09 35.50
N SER A 289 -70.73 -18.89 35.06
CA SER A 289 -69.92 -19.97 34.50
C SER A 289 -69.61 -21.12 35.47
N LEU A 290 -69.87 -20.91 36.77
CA LEU A 290 -69.82 -21.95 37.79
C LEU A 290 -71.14 -22.73 37.92
N ASP A 291 -72.19 -22.37 37.19
CA ASP A 291 -73.41 -23.19 37.08
C ASP A 291 -73.24 -24.27 36.01
N SER A 292 -73.04 -25.52 36.44
CA SER A 292 -72.73 -26.62 35.53
C SER A 292 -73.05 -27.99 36.12
N VAL A 293 -73.37 -28.95 35.25
CA VAL A 293 -73.50 -30.36 35.59
C VAL A 293 -72.18 -31.06 35.26
N LEU A 294 -71.52 -31.62 36.27
CA LEU A 294 -70.21 -32.25 36.15
C LEU A 294 -70.34 -33.77 36.14
N GLU A 295 -70.13 -34.37 34.97
CA GLU A 295 -69.87 -35.80 34.81
C GLU A 295 -68.54 -36.22 35.48
N PRO A 296 -68.31 -37.53 35.70
CA PRO A 296 -67.03 -38.04 36.22
C PRO A 296 -65.82 -37.50 35.44
N GLY A 297 -64.91 -36.83 36.14
CA GLY A 297 -63.73 -36.18 35.56
C GLY A 297 -63.97 -34.77 35.00
N GLY A 298 -65.22 -34.30 34.95
CA GLY A 298 -65.60 -32.96 34.51
C GLY A 298 -65.05 -31.86 35.41
N ILE A 299 -64.81 -30.68 34.83
CA ILE A 299 -64.31 -29.49 35.54
C ILE A 299 -65.23 -28.30 35.26
N SER A 300 -65.76 -27.68 36.31
CA SER A 300 -66.39 -26.37 36.29
C SER A 300 -65.37 -25.32 36.69
N HIS A 301 -65.46 -24.11 36.13
CA HIS A 301 -64.59 -23.02 36.56
C HIS A 301 -65.21 -21.65 36.33
N GLY A 302 -64.82 -20.70 37.18
CA GLY A 302 -65.29 -19.33 37.05
C GLY A 302 -64.65 -18.38 38.04
N LYS A 303 -65.05 -17.12 37.90
CA LYS A 303 -64.53 -16.00 38.67
C LYS A 303 -65.45 -15.73 39.86
N ILE A 304 -64.85 -15.39 41.00
CA ILE A 304 -65.53 -14.89 42.19
C ILE A 304 -64.92 -13.53 42.50
N ASP A 305 -65.70 -12.47 42.34
CA ASP A 305 -65.29 -11.11 42.68
C ASP A 305 -65.79 -10.73 44.06
N PHE A 306 -64.96 -10.03 44.84
CA PHE A 306 -65.24 -9.62 46.21
C PHE A 306 -64.62 -8.25 46.49
N SER A 307 -65.02 -7.61 47.60
CA SER A 307 -64.47 -6.30 47.95
C SER A 307 -62.96 -6.36 48.16
N ARG A 308 -62.23 -5.35 47.65
CA ARG A 308 -60.77 -5.23 47.84
C ARG A 308 -60.34 -5.08 49.31
N GLU A 309 -61.28 -4.71 50.18
CA GLU A 309 -61.06 -4.56 51.62
C GLU A 309 -61.12 -5.89 52.37
N VAL A 310 -61.68 -6.94 51.76
CA VAL A 310 -61.78 -8.26 52.35
C VAL A 310 -60.46 -9.01 52.14
N GLN A 311 -59.89 -9.53 53.22
CA GLN A 311 -58.79 -10.48 53.16
C GLN A 311 -59.37 -11.91 53.17
N PRO A 312 -59.28 -12.68 52.07
CA PRO A 312 -59.89 -14.00 52.00
C PRO A 312 -59.19 -14.98 52.96
N GLY A 313 -59.98 -15.72 53.76
CA GLY A 313 -59.50 -16.71 54.72
C GLY A 313 -59.81 -18.15 54.31
N GLU A 314 -61.04 -18.45 53.90
CA GLU A 314 -61.46 -19.79 53.44
C GLU A 314 -62.49 -19.66 52.32
N LEU A 315 -62.31 -20.37 51.19
CA LEU A 315 -63.37 -20.57 50.20
C LEU A 315 -63.96 -21.95 50.41
N ILE A 316 -65.28 -22.03 50.55
CA ILE A 316 -66.04 -23.25 50.74
C ILE A 316 -66.87 -23.51 49.49
N PHE A 317 -66.82 -24.74 48.99
CA PHE A 317 -67.81 -25.27 48.06
C PHE A 317 -68.59 -26.37 48.78
N GLN A 318 -69.92 -26.22 48.87
CA GLN A 318 -70.77 -27.17 49.55
C GLN A 318 -72.07 -27.39 48.79
N ASN A 319 -72.32 -28.63 48.40
CA ASN A 319 -73.60 -29.05 47.85
C ASN A 319 -74.00 -30.42 48.43
N ARG A 320 -75.17 -30.93 48.01
CA ARG A 320 -75.71 -32.19 48.54
C ARG A 320 -74.93 -33.42 48.08
N GLU A 321 -74.47 -33.42 46.83
CA GLU A 321 -73.87 -34.58 46.17
C GLU A 321 -72.39 -34.75 46.53
N SER A 322 -71.64 -33.65 46.60
CA SER A 322 -70.20 -33.64 46.84
C SER A 322 -69.81 -33.39 48.30
N GLY A 323 -70.75 -33.00 49.15
CA GLY A 323 -70.47 -32.61 50.53
C GLY A 323 -69.75 -31.26 50.60
N ARG A 324 -68.96 -31.05 51.65
CA ARG A 324 -68.17 -29.83 51.85
C ARG A 324 -66.71 -30.05 51.46
N ILE A 325 -66.19 -29.19 50.60
CA ILE A 325 -64.76 -29.03 50.35
C ILE A 325 -64.37 -27.58 50.61
N SER A 326 -63.17 -27.37 51.14
CA SER A 326 -62.68 -26.02 51.40
C SER A 326 -61.25 -25.82 50.95
N LYS A 327 -60.93 -24.56 50.66
CA LYS A 327 -59.59 -24.09 50.37
C LYS A 327 -59.26 -22.95 51.33
N LEU A 328 -58.28 -23.18 52.18
CA LEU A 328 -57.72 -22.14 53.04
C LEU A 328 -56.76 -21.26 52.24
N PHE A 329 -56.83 -19.96 52.45
CA PHE A 329 -55.86 -18.98 51.96
C PHE A 329 -54.80 -18.79 53.05
N GLN A 330 -53.52 -18.83 52.64
CA GLN A 330 -52.37 -18.63 53.54
C GLN A 330 -51.87 -17.20 53.49
#